data_AF-A0A6N7IMN4-F1
#
_entry.id   AF-A0A6N7IMN4-F1
#
_cell.length_a   1.000
_cell.length_b   1.000
_cell.length_c   1.000
_cell.angle_alpha   90.00
_cell.angle_beta   90.00
_cell.angle_gamma   90.00
#
_symmetry.space_group_name_H-M   'P 1'
#
loop_
_entity.id
_entity.type
_entity.pdbx_description
1 polymer ?
#
loop_
_entity_poly.entity_id
_entity_poly.type
_entity_poly.pdbx_seq_one_letter_code
_entity_poly.pdbx_strand_id
1 'polypeptide(L)'
;MPEQWYSLSGQEVAAVLQTSLERGLDDGAVRERMARFGPNQLTRAPRVPLWQLFLEQFRDFMVLILLAATVISGFLGEYADAVTIMIIVTLNAVLGCIQEYRAERSMEALRELAAPEARVIRGGLERKIPAAELVPGDLVLLEAGDRVPADVRLVQAVNLEVEESALTGESIPAKKQVQAIAGKVIPGDARNMAYLGTVVTRGRG
;
A
#
# COMPACT_ATOMS: atom_id res chain seq x y z
N MET A 1 -5.89 8.51 18.71
CA MET A 1 -4.44 8.85 18.68
C MET A 1 -4.35 10.36 18.64
N PRO A 2 -3.32 10.99 19.23
CA PRO A 2 -3.17 12.45 19.15
C PRO A 2 -3.10 12.87 17.68
N GLU A 3 -3.91 13.87 17.28
CA GLU A 3 -3.97 14.35 15.89
C GLU A 3 -2.69 15.08 15.45
N GLN A 4 -1.76 15.37 16.38
CA GLN A 4 -0.62 16.27 16.15
C GLN A 4 0.67 15.71 16.75
N TRP A 5 1.19 14.60 16.21
CA TRP A 5 2.46 13.99 16.66
C TRP A 5 3.65 14.96 16.61
N TYR A 6 3.65 15.92 15.67
CA TYR A 6 4.66 16.95 15.56
C TYR A 6 4.75 17.87 16.79
N SER A 7 3.67 17.99 17.57
CA SER A 7 3.62 18.86 18.75
C SER A 7 4.22 18.22 20.01
N LEU A 8 4.45 16.91 19.96
CA LEU A 8 5.01 16.14 21.06
C LEU A 8 6.53 15.99 20.89
N SER A 9 7.24 16.01 22.00
CA SER A 9 8.64 15.59 22.08
C SER A 9 8.77 14.08 21.82
N GLY A 10 9.98 13.64 21.44
CA GLY A 10 10.23 12.21 21.22
C GLY A 10 9.94 11.34 22.44
N GLN A 11 10.19 11.86 23.65
CA GLN A 11 9.89 11.17 24.91
C GLN A 11 8.38 11.05 25.17
N GLU A 12 7.61 12.11 24.89
CA GLU A 12 6.15 12.07 25.03
C GLU A 12 5.52 11.10 24.02
N VAL A 13 6.00 11.08 22.77
CA VAL A 13 5.54 10.11 21.77
C VAL A 13 5.86 8.69 22.21
N ALA A 14 7.06 8.44 22.73
CA ALA A 14 7.43 7.13 23.25
C ALA A 14 6.54 6.69 24.42
N ALA A 15 6.19 7.62 25.32
CA ALA A 15 5.27 7.35 26.43
C ALA A 15 3.84 7.06 25.96
N VAL A 16 3.31 7.86 25.02
CA VAL A 16 1.96 7.67 24.44
C VAL A 16 1.86 6.34 23.70
N LEU A 17 2.88 6.00 22.92
CA LEU A 17 2.92 4.77 22.14
C LEU A 17 3.39 3.57 22.95
N GLN A 18 3.83 3.76 24.20
CA GLN A 18 4.40 2.72 25.05
C GLN A 18 5.53 1.94 24.33
N THR A 19 6.51 2.68 23.82
CA THR A 19 7.67 2.15 23.09
C THR A 19 8.98 2.64 23.72
N SER A 20 10.06 1.89 23.53
CA SER A 20 11.40 2.27 23.98
C SER A 20 12.17 2.96 22.84
N LEU A 21 12.76 4.13 23.11
CA LEU A 21 13.62 4.81 22.14
C LEU A 21 14.98 4.13 21.93
N GLU A 22 15.35 3.18 22.79
CA GLU A 22 16.61 2.42 22.67
C GLU A 22 16.38 1.00 22.16
N ARG A 23 15.33 0.33 22.67
CA ARG A 23 15.05 -1.08 22.36
C ARG A 23 13.93 -1.27 21.36
N GLY A 24 13.17 -0.23 21.03
CA GLY A 24 11.95 -0.35 20.26
C GLY A 24 10.90 -1.22 20.94
N LEU A 25 10.05 -1.87 20.14
CA LEU A 25 8.97 -2.73 20.62
C LEU A 25 9.43 -4.18 20.84
N ASP A 26 8.75 -4.87 21.75
CA ASP A 26 8.89 -6.32 21.91
C ASP A 26 7.96 -7.10 20.96
N ASP A 27 8.26 -8.37 20.74
CA ASP A 27 7.49 -9.21 19.82
C ASP A 27 6.04 -9.48 20.33
N GLY A 28 5.79 -9.24 21.62
CA GLY A 28 4.45 -9.30 22.23
C GLY A 28 3.58 -8.11 21.79
N ALA A 29 4.04 -6.89 22.03
CA ALA A 29 3.32 -5.68 21.67
C ALA A 29 3.19 -5.52 20.15
N VAL A 30 4.16 -5.98 19.36
CA VAL A 30 4.03 -6.01 17.89
C VAL A 30 2.84 -6.87 17.46
N ARG A 31 2.72 -8.09 18.02
CA ARG A 31 1.59 -8.99 17.67
C ARG A 31 0.24 -8.42 18.08
N GLU A 32 0.16 -7.84 19.28
CA GLU A 32 -1.07 -7.19 19.75
C GLU A 32 -1.46 -6.01 18.84
N ARG A 33 -0.50 -5.15 18.51
CA ARG A 33 -0.76 -4.00 17.62
C ARG A 33 -1.10 -4.41 16.20
N MET A 34 -0.46 -5.46 15.67
CA MET A 34 -0.80 -6.01 14.35
C MET A 34 -2.24 -6.52 14.32
N ALA A 35 -2.69 -7.22 15.37
CA ALA A 35 -4.08 -7.68 15.47
C ALA A 35 -5.08 -6.51 15.59
N ARG A 36 -4.68 -5.40 16.22
CA ARG A 36 -5.54 -4.24 16.46
C ARG A 36 -5.62 -3.26 15.29
N PHE A 37 -4.48 -2.96 14.65
CA PHE A 37 -4.39 -1.94 13.60
C PHE A 37 -4.35 -2.54 12.19
N GLY A 38 -4.03 -3.84 12.08
CA GLY A 38 -3.81 -4.48 10.79
C GLY A 38 -2.45 -4.10 10.17
N PRO A 39 -2.19 -4.60 8.94
CA PRO A 39 -0.95 -4.33 8.24
C PRO A 39 -0.86 -2.87 7.78
N ASN A 40 0.36 -2.33 7.73
CA ASN A 40 0.66 -1.02 7.16
C ASN A 40 0.59 -1.07 5.61
N GLN A 41 -0.62 -1.18 5.09
CA GLN A 41 -0.90 -1.16 3.66
C GLN A 41 -2.11 -0.27 3.39
N LEU A 42 -2.06 0.46 2.28
CA LEU A 42 -3.23 1.16 1.77
C LEU A 42 -4.30 0.15 1.39
N THR A 43 -5.55 0.41 1.78
CA THR A 43 -6.69 -0.46 1.48
C THR A 43 -6.77 -0.73 -0.01
N ARG A 44 -6.62 -1.99 -0.39
CA ARG A 44 -6.75 -2.42 -1.79
C ARG A 44 -8.20 -2.24 -2.25
N ALA A 45 -8.37 -1.89 -3.52
CA ALA A 45 -9.67 -2.08 -4.16
C ALA A 45 -10.09 -3.55 -4.00
N PRO A 46 -11.36 -3.83 -3.70
CA PRO A 46 -11.84 -5.21 -3.58
C PRO A 46 -11.58 -5.94 -4.90
N ARG A 47 -11.14 -7.20 -4.81
CA ARG A 47 -10.96 -8.04 -6.00
C ARG A 47 -12.29 -8.18 -6.74
N VAL A 48 -12.23 -8.11 -8.07
CA VAL A 48 -13.41 -8.38 -8.89
C VAL A 48 -13.71 -9.88 -8.75
N PRO A 49 -14.92 -10.27 -8.31
CA PRO A 49 -15.24 -11.68 -8.15
C PRO A 49 -15.34 -12.37 -9.53
N LEU A 50 -14.98 -13.65 -9.59
CA LEU A 50 -14.90 -14.42 -10.86
C LEU A 50 -16.21 -14.40 -11.67
N TRP A 51 -17.36 -14.39 -11.01
CA TRP A 51 -18.66 -14.31 -11.69
C TRP A 51 -18.86 -12.94 -12.36
N GLN A 52 -18.31 -11.87 -11.79
CA GLN A 52 -18.37 -10.54 -12.39
C GLN A 52 -17.43 -10.46 -13.59
N LEU A 53 -16.22 -11.01 -13.49
CA LEU A 53 -15.31 -11.15 -14.64
C LEU A 53 -15.94 -11.94 -15.79
N PHE A 54 -16.69 -13.00 -15.47
CA PHE A 54 -17.43 -13.78 -16.47
C PHE A 54 -18.54 -12.94 -17.12
N LEU A 55 -19.34 -12.21 -16.34
CA LEU A 55 -20.40 -11.33 -16.89
C LEU A 55 -19.84 -10.17 -17.72
N GLU A 56 -18.65 -9.68 -17.40
CA GLU A 56 -17.98 -8.64 -18.19
C GLU A 56 -17.67 -9.10 -19.61
N GLN A 57 -17.41 -10.40 -19.84
CA GLN A 57 -17.22 -10.96 -21.19
C GLN A 57 -18.47 -10.82 -22.07
N PHE A 58 -19.67 -10.82 -21.47
CA PHE A 58 -20.94 -10.63 -22.19
C PHE A 58 -21.24 -9.15 -22.50
N ARG A 59 -20.45 -8.22 -21.98
CA ARG A 59 -20.55 -6.79 -22.30
C ARG A 59 -19.69 -6.41 -23.51
N ASP A 60 -18.85 -7.33 -23.99
CA ASP A 60 -18.04 -7.11 -25.18
C ASP A 60 -18.95 -6.95 -26.42
N PHE A 61 -18.65 -5.93 -27.23
CA PHE A 61 -19.46 -5.59 -28.40
C PHE A 61 -19.53 -6.73 -29.42
N MET A 62 -18.44 -7.46 -29.62
CA MET A 62 -18.38 -8.60 -30.53
C MET A 62 -19.24 -9.76 -30.01
N VAL A 63 -19.20 -10.02 -28.69
CA VAL A 63 -20.03 -11.05 -28.05
C VAL A 63 -21.52 -10.70 -28.17
N LEU A 64 -21.89 -9.44 -27.98
CA LEU A 64 -23.28 -8.99 -28.17
C LEU A 64 -23.78 -9.21 -29.60
N ILE A 65 -22.93 -8.97 -30.62
CA ILE A 65 -23.27 -9.27 -32.02
C ILE A 65 -23.50 -10.78 -32.21
N LEU A 66 -22.63 -11.63 -31.66
CA LEU A 66 -22.77 -13.09 -31.75
C LEU A 66 -24.03 -13.58 -31.03
N LEU A 67 -24.37 -13.01 -29.89
CA LEU A 67 -25.61 -13.32 -29.17
C LEU A 67 -26.84 -12.91 -29.99
N ALA A 68 -26.82 -11.73 -30.63
CA ALA A 68 -27.88 -11.30 -31.52
C ALA A 68 -28.04 -12.25 -32.73
N ALA A 69 -26.94 -12.67 -33.35
CA ALA A 69 -26.94 -13.66 -34.43
C ALA A 69 -27.50 -15.02 -33.97
N THR A 70 -27.14 -15.45 -32.75
CA THR A 70 -27.66 -16.68 -32.12
C THR A 70 -29.17 -16.64 -31.95
N VAL A 71 -29.72 -15.50 -31.50
CA VAL A 71 -31.17 -15.30 -31.36
C VAL A 71 -31.87 -15.36 -32.72
N ILE A 72 -31.31 -14.68 -33.74
CA ILE A 72 -31.88 -14.68 -35.11
C ILE A 72 -31.91 -16.09 -35.69
N SER A 73 -30.80 -16.83 -35.60
CA SER A 73 -30.68 -18.22 -36.08
C SER A 73 -31.66 -19.16 -35.34
N GLY A 74 -31.85 -18.96 -34.03
CA GLY A 74 -32.85 -19.70 -33.25
C GLY A 74 -34.29 -19.48 -33.72
N PHE A 75 -34.64 -18.26 -34.15
CA PHE A 75 -35.96 -17.96 -34.73
C PHE A 75 -36.15 -18.57 -36.12
N LEU A 76 -35.07 -18.75 -36.89
CA LEU A 76 -35.07 -19.39 -38.20
C LEU A 76 -35.19 -20.93 -38.12
N GLY A 77 -35.11 -21.51 -36.92
CA GLY A 77 -35.16 -22.96 -36.69
C GLY A 77 -33.82 -23.66 -36.89
N GLU A 78 -32.74 -22.90 -37.09
CA GLU A 78 -31.37 -23.40 -37.28
C GLU A 78 -30.70 -23.65 -35.93
N TYR A 79 -31.26 -24.56 -35.13
CA TYR A 79 -30.79 -24.83 -33.77
C TYR A 79 -29.31 -25.29 -33.72
N ALA A 80 -28.81 -25.96 -34.76
CA ALA A 80 -27.43 -26.40 -34.84
C ALA A 80 -26.43 -25.21 -34.85
N ASP A 81 -26.74 -24.15 -35.60
CA ASP A 81 -25.90 -22.97 -35.72
C ASP A 81 -25.95 -22.14 -34.44
N ALA A 82 -27.16 -21.96 -33.88
CA ALA A 82 -27.34 -21.29 -32.59
C ALA A 82 -26.56 -21.98 -31.44
N VAL A 83 -26.60 -23.32 -31.37
CA VAL A 83 -25.83 -24.09 -30.38
C VAL A 83 -24.32 -23.94 -30.60
N THR A 84 -23.87 -23.95 -31.85
CA THR A 84 -22.44 -23.79 -32.18
C THR A 84 -21.92 -22.43 -31.73
N ILE A 85 -22.65 -21.34 -32.01
CA ILE A 85 -22.26 -19.99 -31.58
C ILE A 85 -22.25 -19.90 -30.04
N MET A 86 -23.25 -20.47 -29.36
CA MET A 86 -23.31 -20.47 -27.90
C MET A 86 -22.10 -21.17 -27.25
N ILE A 87 -21.65 -22.28 -27.84
CA ILE A 87 -20.44 -22.99 -27.38
C ILE A 87 -19.21 -22.10 -27.53
N ILE A 88 -19.03 -21.43 -28.68
CA ILE A 88 -17.90 -20.53 -28.94
C ILE A 88 -17.88 -19.37 -27.94
N VAL A 89 -19.03 -18.71 -27.72
CA VAL A 89 -19.15 -17.59 -26.78
C VAL A 89 -18.82 -18.03 -25.35
N THR A 90 -19.36 -19.18 -24.93
CA THR A 90 -19.11 -19.72 -23.59
C THR A 90 -17.64 -20.08 -23.40
N LEU A 91 -17.02 -20.73 -24.39
CA LEU A 91 -15.60 -21.09 -24.36
C LEU A 91 -14.72 -19.83 -24.27
N ASN A 92 -15.01 -18.81 -25.07
CA ASN A 92 -14.30 -17.53 -25.02
C ASN A 92 -14.46 -16.84 -23.67
N ALA A 93 -15.66 -16.83 -23.08
CA ALA A 93 -15.88 -16.23 -21.78
C ALA A 93 -15.10 -16.93 -20.66
N VAL A 94 -15.05 -18.27 -20.69
CA VAL A 94 -14.24 -19.07 -19.75
C VAL A 94 -12.75 -18.80 -19.94
N LEU A 95 -12.26 -18.82 -21.18
CA LEU A 95 -10.86 -18.52 -21.49
C LEU A 95 -10.48 -17.10 -21.07
N GLY A 96 -11.34 -16.11 -21.34
CA GLY A 96 -11.16 -14.72 -20.92
C GLY A 96 -11.08 -14.58 -19.40
N CYS A 97 -12.01 -15.21 -18.66
CA CYS A 97 -11.98 -15.21 -17.20
C CYS A 97 -10.68 -15.83 -16.63
N ILE A 98 -10.21 -16.94 -17.20
CA ILE A 98 -8.95 -17.57 -16.79
C ILE A 98 -7.74 -16.68 -17.10
N GLN A 99 -7.72 -16.03 -18.27
CA GLN A 99 -6.65 -15.13 -18.68
C GLN A 99 -6.57 -13.91 -17.77
N GLU A 100 -7.71 -13.27 -17.49
CA GLU A 100 -7.78 -12.11 -16.60
C GLU A 100 -7.34 -12.47 -15.17
N TYR A 101 -7.84 -13.59 -14.63
CA TYR A 101 -7.42 -14.07 -13.32
C TYR A 101 -5.91 -14.36 -13.24
N ARG A 102 -5.32 -14.94 -14.28
CA ARG A 102 -3.87 -15.17 -14.35
C ARG A 102 -3.08 -13.87 -14.46
N ALA A 103 -3.59 -12.88 -15.18
CA ALA A 103 -2.98 -11.57 -15.32
C ALA A 103 -2.96 -10.83 -13.96
N GLU A 104 -4.10 -10.79 -13.26
CA GLU A 104 -4.18 -10.22 -11.90
C GLU A 104 -3.20 -10.89 -10.93
N ARG A 105 -3.18 -12.23 -10.89
CA ARG A 105 -2.26 -12.96 -9.99
C ARG A 105 -0.78 -12.68 -10.27
N SER A 106 -0.42 -12.56 -11.54
CA SER A 106 0.96 -12.25 -11.93
C SER A 106 1.36 -10.84 -11.46
N MET A 107 0.44 -9.88 -11.57
CA MET A 107 0.64 -8.53 -11.05
C MET A 107 0.75 -8.48 -9.53
N GLU A 108 -0.03 -9.29 -8.81
CA GLU A 108 0.10 -9.41 -7.35
C GLU A 108 1.46 -9.97 -6.92
N ALA A 109 1.92 -11.04 -7.56
CA ALA A 109 3.23 -11.63 -7.24
C ALA A 109 4.38 -10.66 -7.51
N LEU A 110 4.33 -9.91 -8.63
CA LEU A 110 5.32 -8.88 -8.93
C LEU A 110 5.31 -7.74 -7.91
N ARG A 111 4.13 -7.36 -7.41
CA ARG A 111 4.00 -6.36 -6.33
C ARG A 111 4.55 -6.85 -5.00
N GLU A 112 4.38 -8.12 -4.66
CA GLU A 112 4.96 -8.72 -3.46
C GLU A 112 6.50 -8.76 -3.52
N LEU A 113 7.08 -9.08 -4.68
CA LEU A 113 8.53 -9.06 -4.88
C LEU A 113 9.13 -7.64 -4.80
N ALA A 114 8.35 -6.62 -5.16
CA ALA A 114 8.74 -5.22 -5.07
C ALA A 114 8.28 -4.56 -3.75
N ALA A 115 7.78 -5.34 -2.78
CA ALA A 115 7.24 -4.79 -1.56
C ALA A 115 8.34 -4.01 -0.81
N PRO A 116 8.06 -2.77 -0.40
CA PRO A 116 9.04 -1.97 0.31
C PRO A 116 9.40 -2.63 1.65
N GLU A 117 10.68 -2.63 1.97
CA GLU A 117 11.20 -3.07 3.27
C GLU A 117 11.46 -1.87 4.17
N ALA A 118 11.42 -2.11 5.49
CA ALA A 118 11.73 -1.13 6.52
C ALA A 118 12.80 -1.69 7.46
N ARG A 119 13.71 -0.83 7.93
CA ARG A 119 14.65 -1.15 9.00
C ARG A 119 14.07 -0.67 10.32
N VAL A 120 14.00 -1.56 11.30
CA VAL A 120 13.44 -1.26 12.62
C VAL A 120 14.32 -1.78 13.73
N ILE A 121 14.22 -1.17 14.90
CA ILE A 121 14.72 -1.72 16.15
C ILE A 121 13.54 -2.39 16.88
N ARG A 122 13.64 -3.69 17.13
CA ARG A 122 12.69 -4.46 17.94
C ARG A 122 13.45 -5.33 18.93
N GLY A 123 13.11 -5.25 20.20
CA GLY A 123 13.83 -5.93 21.30
C GLY A 123 15.31 -5.55 21.41
N GLY A 124 15.70 -4.35 20.96
CA GLY A 124 17.09 -3.88 20.94
C GLY A 124 17.93 -4.39 19.79
N LEU A 125 17.33 -5.10 18.83
CA LEU A 125 18.00 -5.62 17.65
C LEU A 125 17.48 -4.91 16.41
N GLU A 126 18.40 -4.51 15.54
CA GLU A 126 18.06 -4.04 14.21
C GLU A 126 17.57 -5.22 13.35
N ARG A 127 16.42 -5.04 12.71
CA ARG A 127 15.80 -6.04 11.84
C ARG A 127 15.30 -5.35 10.57
N LYS A 128 15.43 -6.04 9.44
CA LYS A 128 14.76 -5.67 8.19
C LYS A 128 13.46 -6.45 8.10
N ILE A 129 12.34 -5.75 7.95
CA ILE A 129 11.01 -6.34 7.87
C ILE A 129 10.26 -5.77 6.65
N PRO A 130 9.25 -6.46 6.12
CA PRO A 130 8.34 -5.86 5.16
C PRO A 130 7.70 -4.59 5.76
N ALA A 131 7.63 -3.49 5.01
CA ALA A 131 7.01 -2.25 5.50
C ALA A 131 5.54 -2.44 5.89
N ALA A 132 4.88 -3.44 5.30
CA ALA A 132 3.52 -3.88 5.66
C ALA A 132 3.40 -4.41 7.10
N GLU A 133 4.48 -4.87 7.70
CA GLU A 133 4.52 -5.39 9.06
C GLU A 133 4.82 -4.31 10.11
N LEU A 134 4.97 -3.06 9.68
CA LEU A 134 5.11 -1.93 10.59
C LEU A 134 3.82 -1.72 11.39
N VAL A 135 3.99 -1.38 12.66
CA VAL A 135 2.89 -1.04 13.57
C VAL A 135 3.17 0.30 14.27
N PRO A 136 2.14 1.03 14.71
CA PRO A 136 2.33 2.26 15.48
C PRO A 136 3.20 2.02 16.71
N GLY A 137 4.29 2.78 16.86
CA GLY A 137 5.26 2.64 17.94
C GLY A 137 6.54 1.89 17.57
N ASP A 138 6.64 1.32 16.37
CA ASP A 138 7.92 0.82 15.86
C ASP A 138 8.96 1.95 15.80
N LEU A 139 10.20 1.60 16.17
CA LEU A 139 11.35 2.48 16.01
C LEU A 139 12.00 2.19 14.66
N VAL A 140 11.76 3.06 13.68
CA VAL A 140 12.24 2.93 12.31
C VAL A 140 13.59 3.65 12.16
N LEU A 141 14.54 3.04 11.46
CA LEU A 141 15.77 3.71 11.06
C LEU A 141 15.65 4.19 9.62
N LEU A 142 16.10 5.41 9.37
CA LEU A 142 16.12 6.02 8.03
C LEU A 142 17.55 6.42 7.67
N GLU A 143 17.99 6.05 6.48
CA GLU A 143 19.27 6.47 5.90
C GLU A 143 19.10 6.99 4.47
N ALA A 144 20.11 7.70 3.97
CA ALA A 144 20.10 8.21 2.59
C ALA A 144 19.86 7.09 1.57
N GLY A 145 18.88 7.30 0.69
CA GLY A 145 18.40 6.32 -0.29
C GLY A 145 17.13 5.59 0.14
N ASP A 146 16.78 5.60 1.44
CA ASP A 146 15.57 4.95 1.92
C ASP A 146 14.32 5.72 1.51
N ARG A 147 13.27 4.97 1.16
CA ARG A 147 11.91 5.51 1.07
C ARG A 147 11.26 5.39 2.44
N VAL A 148 10.69 6.48 2.92
CA VAL A 148 10.06 6.52 4.24
C VAL A 148 8.85 5.55 4.25
N PRO A 149 8.84 4.51 5.11
CA PRO A 149 7.92 3.38 4.99
C PRO A 149 6.57 3.57 5.69
N ALA A 150 6.42 4.63 6.49
CA ALA A 150 5.20 5.05 7.16
C ALA A 150 5.34 6.53 7.58
N ASP A 151 4.27 7.18 8.00
CA ASP A 151 4.39 8.49 8.64
C ASP A 151 5.09 8.34 10.00
N VAL A 152 6.26 8.97 10.15
CA VAL A 152 7.12 8.82 11.33
C VAL A 152 7.39 10.15 12.01
N ARG A 153 7.48 10.10 13.35
CA ARG A 153 7.95 11.19 14.18
C ARG A 153 9.45 11.01 14.46
N LEU A 154 10.26 12.00 14.08
CA LEU A 154 11.71 11.94 14.20
C LEU A 154 12.20 12.15 15.64
N VAL A 155 12.77 11.11 16.23
CA VAL A 155 13.34 11.16 17.58
C VAL A 155 14.85 11.43 17.56
N GLN A 156 15.51 11.11 16.44
CA GLN A 156 16.90 11.42 16.14
C GLN A 156 17.01 11.93 14.69
N ALA A 157 17.98 12.79 14.42
CA ALA A 157 18.28 13.26 13.07
C ALA A 157 19.70 13.80 13.01
N VAL A 158 20.49 13.32 12.05
CA VAL A 158 21.85 13.79 11.79
C VAL A 158 21.96 14.15 10.31
N ASN A 159 21.95 15.47 10.04
CA ASN A 159 21.94 16.03 8.67
C ASN A 159 20.87 15.40 7.75
N LEU A 160 19.72 15.04 8.33
CA LEU A 160 18.65 14.37 7.64
C LEU A 160 17.94 15.35 6.69
N GLU A 161 17.92 15.03 5.41
CA GLU A 161 17.19 15.75 4.37
C GLU A 161 16.27 14.76 3.65
N VAL A 162 15.03 15.18 3.42
CA VAL A 162 14.00 14.37 2.77
C VAL A 162 13.43 15.13 1.60
N GLU A 163 13.33 14.49 0.44
CA GLU A 163 12.62 15.02 -0.71
C GLU A 163 11.12 14.75 -0.55
N GLU A 164 10.37 15.82 -0.37
CA GLU A 164 8.93 15.78 -0.08
C GLU A 164 8.10 16.27 -1.27
N SER A 165 8.66 16.20 -2.48
CA SER A 165 8.02 16.62 -3.73
C SER A 165 6.66 15.95 -3.94
N ALA A 166 6.52 14.69 -3.52
CA ALA A 166 5.26 13.95 -3.57
C ALA A 166 4.16 14.51 -2.65
N LEU A 167 4.53 15.27 -1.61
CA LEU A 167 3.61 15.85 -0.62
C LEU A 167 3.41 17.35 -0.83
N THR A 168 4.47 18.09 -1.12
CA THR A 168 4.45 19.57 -1.18
C THR A 168 4.50 20.12 -2.61
N GLY A 169 4.93 19.30 -3.59
CA GLY A 169 5.21 19.76 -4.95
C GLY A 169 6.57 20.48 -5.10
N GLU A 170 7.33 20.63 -4.02
CA GLU A 170 8.63 21.30 -4.03
C GLU A 170 9.76 20.27 -4.17
N SER A 171 10.64 20.44 -5.16
CA SER A 171 11.78 19.53 -5.39
C SER A 171 12.99 19.79 -4.50
N ILE A 172 12.96 20.81 -3.64
CA ILE A 172 14.09 21.13 -2.77
C ILE A 172 14.01 20.25 -1.53
N PRO A 173 15.05 19.45 -1.20
CA PRO A 173 15.02 18.61 -0.01
C PRO A 173 14.84 19.42 1.28
N ALA A 174 13.89 18.98 2.10
CA ALA A 174 13.58 19.62 3.37
C ALA A 174 14.51 19.11 4.48
N LYS A 175 15.21 20.03 5.16
CA LYS A 175 16.00 19.71 6.35
C LYS A 175 15.10 19.36 7.52
N LYS A 176 15.37 18.21 8.13
CA LYS A 176 14.59 17.68 9.24
C LYS A 176 15.22 17.99 10.60
N GLN A 177 14.38 18.01 11.63
CA GLN A 177 14.74 18.29 13.02
C GLN A 177 13.98 17.38 13.99
N VAL A 178 14.28 17.42 15.29
CA VAL A 178 13.65 16.53 16.28
C VAL A 178 12.79 17.26 17.30
N GLN A 179 12.93 18.59 17.41
CA GLN A 179 12.24 19.41 18.40
C GLN A 179 10.73 19.40 18.13
N ALA A 180 9.95 19.43 19.20
CA ALA A 180 8.51 19.60 19.12
C ALA A 180 8.16 20.96 18.50
N ILE A 181 7.10 21.00 17.70
CA ILE A 181 6.65 22.21 17.01
C ILE A 181 5.32 22.66 17.63
N ALA A 182 5.30 23.88 18.16
CA ALA A 182 4.11 24.46 18.77
C ALA A 182 3.17 25.06 17.71
N GLY A 183 1.87 25.04 18.01
CA GLY A 183 0.84 25.61 17.15
C GLY A 183 0.37 24.67 16.04
N LYS A 184 -0.50 25.18 15.16
CA LYS A 184 -1.02 24.42 14.02
C LYS A 184 -0.11 24.63 12.82
N VAL A 185 0.48 23.55 12.33
CA VAL A 185 1.32 23.55 11.12
C VAL A 185 0.72 22.65 10.06
N ILE A 186 0.98 22.97 8.79
CA ILE A 186 0.66 22.08 7.68
C ILE A 186 1.70 20.95 7.60
N PRO A 187 1.37 19.79 6.99
CA PRO A 187 2.27 18.65 6.94
C PRO A 187 3.68 18.98 6.42
N GLY A 188 3.80 19.80 5.37
CA GLY A 188 5.08 20.22 4.80
C GLY A 188 5.96 21.06 5.75
N ASP A 189 5.36 21.77 6.71
CA ASP A 189 6.09 22.57 7.69
C ASP A 189 6.49 21.78 8.94
N ALA A 190 5.94 20.57 9.12
CA ALA A 190 6.27 19.69 10.24
C ALA A 190 7.62 19.00 9.99
N ARG A 191 8.71 19.76 10.09
CA ARG A 191 10.10 19.30 9.87
C ARG A 191 10.57 18.20 10.82
N ASN A 192 9.79 17.88 11.84
CA ASN A 192 10.06 16.80 12.79
C ASN A 192 9.26 15.53 12.51
N MET A 193 8.57 15.51 11.38
CA MET A 193 7.91 14.36 10.77
C MET A 193 8.60 14.00 9.45
N ALA A 194 8.52 12.74 9.06
CA ALA A 194 8.77 12.29 7.69
C ALA A 194 7.58 11.43 7.24
N TYR A 195 7.21 11.52 5.97
CA TYR A 195 5.93 11.00 5.49
C TYR A 195 6.08 9.84 4.53
N LEU A 196 5.13 8.90 4.58
CA LEU A 196 5.08 7.72 3.73
C LEU A 196 5.34 8.07 2.26
N GLY A 197 6.28 7.37 1.64
CA GLY A 197 6.56 7.48 0.21
C GLY A 197 7.56 8.57 -0.18
N THR A 198 7.89 9.50 0.72
CA THR A 198 9.00 10.45 0.53
C THR A 198 10.36 9.76 0.57
N VAL A 199 11.40 10.40 0.05
CA VAL A 199 12.74 9.78 -0.11
C VAL A 199 13.76 10.54 0.72
N VAL A 200 14.54 9.82 1.52
CA VAL A 200 15.66 10.40 2.27
C VAL A 200 16.81 10.63 1.29
N THR A 201 17.19 11.89 1.09
CA THR A 201 18.25 12.25 0.15
C THR A 201 19.62 12.28 0.80
N ARG A 202 19.67 12.55 2.11
CA ARG A 202 20.92 12.69 2.87
C ARG A 202 20.71 12.43 4.35
N GLY A 203 21.78 11.97 5.00
CA GLY A 203 21.85 11.84 6.46
C GLY A 203 21.22 10.55 6.96
N ARG A 204 20.94 10.54 8.27
CA ARG A 204 20.27 9.44 8.96
C ARG A 204 19.40 9.94 10.11
N GLY A 205 18.37 9.19 10.48
CA GLY A 205 17.45 9.54 11.56
C GLY A 205 16.67 8.34 12.10
#